data_AF-A0A812EUR8-F1
#
_entry.id   AF-A0A812EUR8-F1
#
_cell.length_a   1.000
_cell.length_b   1.000
_cell.length_c   1.000
_cell.angle_alpha   90.00
_cell.angle_beta   90.00
_cell.angle_gamma   90.00
#
_symmetry.space_group_name_H-M   'P 1'
#
loop_
_entity.id
_entity.type
_entity.pdbx_description
1 polymer ?
#
loop_
_entity_poly.entity_id
_entity_poly.type
_entity_poly.pdbx_seq_one_letter_code
_entity_poly.pdbx_strand_id
1 'polypeptide(L)'
;MNVLLVAPLWIAATIVIVMIGILSPNAADAKTITSNSYQCEARYDTYRSLGEAKFVEKYRNTSIVNSCLKMYKDPNWYFSGKNKIDKYHDQIKAIENAKIKQPHVEIIKKQIAGNGKYLISYKICAQNQHIPQPTVLISSKSEQFLAVSYKSVSSNACKTFQAQIKSQSSMEIDVKYVQSIKDPALKSIRIVNLERV
;
A
#
# COMPACT_ATOMS: atom_id res chain seq x y z
N MET A 1 33.64 12.85 96.53
CA MET A 1 32.20 12.56 96.69
C MET A 1 31.43 13.50 95.78
N ASN A 2 30.38 13.13 95.07
CA ASN A 2 29.94 11.87 94.47
C ASN A 2 28.88 12.33 93.44
N VAL A 3 28.99 11.80 92.22
CA VAL A 3 27.94 11.50 91.22
C VAL A 3 26.62 12.28 91.26
N LEU A 4 26.27 12.98 90.17
CA LEU A 4 25.26 12.53 89.19
C LEU A 4 24.99 13.59 88.11
N LEU A 5 25.41 13.24 86.89
CA LEU A 5 24.76 13.68 85.64
C LEU A 5 23.29 13.21 85.65
N VAL A 6 22.35 14.06 85.22
CA VAL A 6 21.31 13.66 84.25
C VAL A 6 20.82 14.90 83.47
N ALA A 7 20.99 14.88 82.14
CA ALA A 7 20.40 15.83 81.21
C ALA A 7 18.95 15.41 80.88
N PRO A 8 17.99 16.33 80.71
CA PRO A 8 16.62 15.96 80.37
C PRO A 8 16.44 15.78 78.85
N LEU A 9 16.04 14.55 78.50
CA LEU A 9 15.08 14.14 77.48
C LEU A 9 15.26 14.61 76.03
N TRP A 10 15.89 13.73 75.26
CA TRP A 10 15.66 13.56 73.83
C TRP A 10 14.21 13.11 73.58
N ILE A 11 13.45 13.88 72.81
CA ILE A 11 12.18 13.42 72.23
C ILE A 11 12.54 12.63 70.96
N ALA A 12 12.84 11.34 71.13
CA ALA A 12 12.87 10.40 70.02
C ALA A 12 11.43 10.01 69.71
N ALA A 13 10.83 10.66 68.70
CA ALA A 13 9.57 10.23 68.13
C ALA A 13 9.78 8.89 67.40
N THR A 14 9.52 7.77 68.08
CA THR A 14 9.44 6.44 67.48
C THR A 14 8.19 6.36 66.61
N ILE A 15 8.33 6.67 65.33
CA ILE A 15 7.34 6.31 64.30
C ILE A 15 7.51 4.80 64.06
N VAL A 16 6.64 4.00 64.65
CA VAL A 16 6.49 2.58 64.28
C VAL A 16 5.79 2.54 62.92
N ILE A 17 6.59 2.47 61.85
CA ILE A 17 6.08 2.17 60.52
C ILE A 17 5.78 0.67 60.50
N VAL A 18 4.51 0.32 60.71
CA VAL A 18 4.00 -1.00 60.37
C VAL A 18 4.04 -1.10 58.84
N MET A 19 5.10 -1.74 58.31
CA MET A 19 5.13 -2.16 56.91
C MET A 19 4.10 -3.27 56.74
N ILE A 20 2.85 -2.88 56.49
CA ILE A 20 1.87 -3.74 55.84
C ILE A 20 2.46 -4.02 54.46
N GLY A 21 3.00 -5.22 54.28
CA GLY A 21 3.46 -5.72 52.99
C GLY A 21 2.27 -5.84 52.04
N ILE A 22 1.94 -4.73 51.37
CA ILE A 22 1.08 -4.75 50.19
C ILE A 22 1.93 -5.34 49.07
N LEU A 23 1.89 -6.67 48.97
CA LEU A 23 2.25 -7.38 47.74
C LEU A 23 1.33 -6.84 46.64
N SER A 24 1.80 -5.81 45.96
CA SER A 24 1.12 -5.20 44.83
C SER A 24 1.04 -6.26 43.71
N PRO A 25 -0.15 -6.54 43.14
CA PRO A 25 -0.30 -7.44 41.99
C PRO A 25 0.55 -7.01 40.76
N ASN A 26 1.03 -5.77 40.76
CA ASN A 26 1.62 -5.07 39.63
C ASN A 26 3.03 -5.54 39.24
N ALA A 27 3.73 -6.33 40.06
CA ALA A 27 5.08 -6.80 39.70
C ALA A 27 5.05 -7.90 38.62
N ALA A 28 4.02 -8.75 38.64
CA ALA A 28 3.80 -9.76 37.61
C ALA A 28 3.29 -9.15 36.29
N ASP A 29 2.41 -8.14 36.38
CA ASP A 29 1.94 -7.39 35.22
C ASP A 29 3.05 -6.55 34.57
N ALA A 30 3.88 -5.86 35.34
CA ALA A 30 5.01 -5.08 34.81
C ALA A 30 6.02 -5.96 34.06
N LYS A 31 6.33 -7.16 34.59
CA LYS A 31 7.26 -8.11 33.95
C LYS A 31 6.69 -8.70 32.66
N THR A 32 5.38 -8.92 32.61
CA THR A 32 4.65 -9.41 31.43
C THR A 32 4.53 -8.34 30.34
N ILE A 33 4.36 -7.06 30.73
CA ILE A 33 4.35 -5.91 29.81
C ILE A 33 5.70 -5.75 29.10
N THR A 34 6.83 -5.90 29.81
CA THR A 34 8.17 -5.81 29.20
C THR A 34 8.52 -6.98 28.26
N SER A 35 8.12 -8.22 28.60
CA SER A 35 8.34 -9.41 27.75
C SER A 35 7.54 -9.36 26.45
N ASN A 36 6.32 -8.82 26.51
CA ASN A 36 5.41 -8.78 25.37
C ASN A 36 5.70 -7.62 24.41
N SER A 37 6.35 -6.54 24.87
CA SER A 37 6.68 -5.38 24.03
C SER A 37 7.50 -5.76 22.80
N TYR A 38 8.62 -6.47 22.98
CA TYR A 38 9.50 -6.84 21.87
C TYR A 38 8.78 -7.72 20.81
N GLN A 39 7.92 -8.62 21.25
CA GLN A 39 7.17 -9.48 20.35
C GLN A 39 6.12 -8.70 19.54
N CYS A 40 5.52 -7.66 20.14
CA CYS A 40 4.60 -6.75 19.46
C CYS A 40 5.35 -5.80 18.51
N GLU A 41 6.51 -5.27 18.90
CA GLU A 41 7.38 -4.47 18.04
C GLU A 41 7.76 -5.24 16.76
N ALA A 42 8.21 -6.49 16.91
CA ALA A 42 8.60 -7.35 15.79
C ALA A 42 7.44 -7.67 14.82
N ARG A 43 6.19 -7.49 15.24
CA ARG A 43 4.98 -7.79 14.45
C ARG A 43 4.25 -6.55 13.96
N TYR A 44 4.68 -5.36 14.37
CA TYR A 44 3.98 -4.12 14.06
C TYR A 44 3.92 -3.82 12.56
N ASP A 45 5.01 -4.08 11.84
CA ASP A 45 5.04 -3.90 10.38
C ASP A 45 4.01 -4.79 9.66
N THR A 46 3.88 -6.05 10.10
CA THR A 46 2.86 -6.97 9.57
C THR A 46 1.44 -6.50 9.91
N TYR A 47 1.22 -5.97 11.12
CA TYR A 47 -0.07 -5.37 11.48
C TYR A 47 -0.42 -4.18 10.59
N ARG A 48 0.53 -3.26 10.37
CA ARG A 48 0.35 -2.08 9.51
C ARG A 48 0.08 -2.45 8.06
N SER A 49 0.74 -3.51 7.57
CA SER A 49 0.56 -4.03 6.20
C SER A 49 -0.79 -4.73 5.99
N LEU A 50 -1.20 -5.61 6.90
CA LEU A 50 -2.38 -6.47 6.70
C LEU A 50 -3.68 -5.86 7.18
N GLY A 51 -3.61 -4.92 8.13
CA GLY A 51 -4.76 -4.46 8.88
C GLY A 51 -5.21 -5.47 9.95
N GLU A 52 -6.03 -4.99 10.88
CA GLU A 52 -6.38 -5.71 12.11
C GLU A 52 -7.02 -7.09 11.88
N ALA A 53 -8.03 -7.17 11.00
CA ALA A 53 -8.75 -8.42 10.77
C ALA A 53 -7.84 -9.55 10.27
N LYS A 54 -7.02 -9.26 9.24
CA LYS A 54 -6.06 -10.23 8.67
C LYS A 54 -4.89 -10.51 9.61
N PHE A 55 -4.49 -9.54 10.42
CA PHE A 55 -3.48 -9.73 11.45
C PHE A 55 -3.97 -10.73 12.53
N VAL A 56 -5.22 -10.56 13.00
CA VAL A 56 -5.85 -11.48 13.96
C VAL A 56 -5.97 -12.88 13.37
N GLU A 57 -6.42 -13.00 12.12
CA GLU A 57 -6.52 -14.28 11.44
C GLU A 57 -5.15 -14.98 11.33
N LYS A 58 -4.12 -14.26 10.87
CA LYS A 58 -2.76 -14.78 10.70
C LYS A 58 -2.14 -15.26 12.01
N TYR A 59 -2.42 -14.59 13.13
CA TYR A 59 -1.81 -14.90 14.43
C TYR A 59 -2.79 -15.52 15.44
N ARG A 60 -3.96 -16.00 14.99
CA ARG A 60 -5.06 -16.49 15.84
C ARG A 60 -4.65 -17.45 16.97
N ASN A 61 -3.63 -18.27 16.73
CA ASN A 61 -3.14 -19.28 17.68
C ASN A 61 -2.06 -18.76 18.64
N THR A 62 -1.75 -17.45 18.62
CA THR A 62 -0.73 -16.85 19.47
C THR A 62 -1.41 -16.09 20.61
N SER A 63 -1.09 -16.45 21.86
CA SER A 63 -1.68 -15.83 23.05
C SER A 63 -1.44 -14.32 23.17
N ILE A 64 -0.43 -13.80 22.46
CA ILE A 64 0.01 -12.41 22.55
C ILE A 64 -0.77 -11.42 21.66
N VAL A 65 -1.59 -11.91 20.71
CA VAL A 65 -2.25 -11.04 19.72
C VAL A 65 -3.09 -9.96 20.38
N ASN A 66 -3.91 -10.32 21.36
CA ASN A 66 -4.79 -9.36 22.04
C ASN A 66 -3.99 -8.30 22.80
N SER A 67 -2.86 -8.67 23.40
CA SER A 67 -1.95 -7.75 24.09
C SER A 67 -1.31 -6.77 23.09
N CYS A 68 -0.86 -7.27 21.94
CA CYS A 68 -0.29 -6.41 20.90
C CYS A 68 -1.34 -5.47 20.30
N LEU A 69 -2.57 -5.93 20.06
CA LEU A 69 -3.64 -5.05 19.57
C LEU A 69 -3.95 -3.91 20.53
N LYS A 70 -3.93 -4.16 21.85
CA LYS A 70 -4.07 -3.11 22.87
C LYS A 70 -2.95 -2.09 22.75
N MET A 71 -1.69 -2.55 22.64
CA MET A 71 -0.53 -1.67 22.47
C MET A 71 -0.59 -0.87 21.15
N TYR A 72 -0.98 -1.49 20.04
CA TYR A 72 -1.01 -0.82 18.73
C TYR A 72 -2.06 0.30 18.65
N LYS A 73 -3.11 0.21 19.47
CA LYS A 73 -4.18 1.21 19.57
C LYS A 73 -3.88 2.30 20.61
N ASP A 74 -2.86 2.12 21.44
CA ASP A 74 -2.42 3.12 22.40
C ASP A 74 -1.61 4.22 21.67
N PRO A 75 -2.08 5.48 21.66
CA PRO A 75 -1.35 6.59 21.01
C PRO A 75 -0.01 6.90 21.67
N ASN A 76 0.18 6.51 22.94
CA ASN A 76 1.41 6.75 23.68
C ASN A 76 2.42 5.59 23.51
N TRP A 77 2.03 4.49 22.87
CA TRP A 77 2.92 3.37 22.65
C TRP A 77 3.94 3.69 21.54
N TYR A 78 5.21 3.64 21.93
CA TYR A 78 6.34 4.01 21.09
C TYR A 78 7.43 2.94 21.16
N PHE A 79 8.11 2.73 20.04
CA PHE A 79 9.33 1.94 19.96
C PHE A 79 10.24 2.48 18.85
N SER A 80 11.53 2.14 18.91
CA SER A 80 12.51 2.58 17.92
C SER A 80 12.14 2.06 16.52
N GLY A 81 12.04 2.96 15.55
CA GLY A 81 11.68 2.60 14.17
C GLY A 81 10.18 2.61 13.84
N LYS A 82 9.29 2.76 14.84
CA LYS A 82 7.84 2.87 14.64
C LYS A 82 7.46 3.95 13.61
N ASN A 83 8.01 5.15 13.77
CA ASN A 83 7.74 6.29 12.86
C ASN A 83 8.14 5.99 11.40
N LYS A 84 9.19 5.20 11.18
CA LYS A 84 9.63 4.80 9.84
C LYS A 84 8.62 3.85 9.20
N ILE A 85 8.15 2.86 9.97
CA ILE A 85 7.10 1.92 9.55
C ILE A 85 5.81 2.67 9.24
N ASP A 86 5.38 3.56 10.15
CA ASP A 86 4.16 4.35 9.98
C ASP A 86 4.21 5.18 8.71
N LYS A 87 5.27 5.96 8.52
CA LYS A 87 5.48 6.78 7.31
C LYS A 87 5.47 5.95 6.03
N TYR A 88 6.12 4.79 6.03
CA TYR A 88 6.16 3.89 4.87
C TYR A 88 4.76 3.40 4.48
N HIS A 89 3.99 2.90 5.45
CA HIS A 89 2.64 2.41 5.18
C HIS A 89 1.65 3.53 4.86
N ASP A 90 1.81 4.72 5.45
CA ASP A 90 1.00 5.89 5.12
C ASP A 90 1.28 6.38 3.69
N GLN A 91 2.54 6.32 3.24
CA GLN A 91 2.90 6.59 1.84
C GLN A 91 2.28 5.56 0.89
N ILE A 92 2.31 4.27 1.22
CA ILE A 92 1.66 3.23 0.42
C ILE A 92 0.15 3.47 0.36
N LYS A 93 -0.50 3.71 1.49
CA LYS A 93 -1.93 4.02 1.53
C LYS A 93 -2.26 5.29 0.76
N ALA A 94 -1.42 6.31 0.81
CA ALA A 94 -1.61 7.52 0.01
C ALA A 94 -1.52 7.23 -1.50
N ILE A 95 -0.61 6.35 -1.92
CA ILE A 95 -0.49 5.88 -3.30
C ILE A 95 -1.69 5.01 -3.70
N GLU A 96 -2.15 4.11 -2.85
CA GLU A 96 -3.33 3.25 -3.10
C GLU A 96 -4.64 4.06 -3.14
N ASN A 97 -4.80 5.01 -2.22
CA ASN A 97 -5.96 5.90 -2.15
C ASN A 97 -5.96 6.94 -3.28
N ALA A 98 -4.79 7.36 -3.74
CA ALA A 98 -4.62 8.01 -5.03
C ALA A 98 -4.84 6.98 -6.14
N LYS A 99 -6.10 6.51 -6.30
CA LYS A 99 -6.53 5.60 -7.38
C LYS A 99 -5.84 6.04 -8.67
N ILE A 100 -4.80 5.31 -9.09
CA ILE A 100 -4.15 5.54 -10.38
C ILE A 100 -5.24 5.27 -11.40
N LYS A 101 -5.87 6.33 -11.88
CA LYS A 101 -6.95 6.19 -12.84
C LYS A 101 -6.33 5.57 -14.09
N GLN A 102 -6.94 4.47 -14.54
CA GLN A 102 -6.44 3.80 -15.72
C GLN A 102 -6.42 4.79 -16.89
N PRO A 103 -5.41 4.71 -17.77
CA PRO A 103 -5.37 5.58 -18.94
C PRO A 103 -6.65 5.38 -19.75
N HIS A 104 -7.26 6.50 -20.13
CA HIS A 104 -8.48 6.46 -20.93
C HIS A 104 -8.11 6.47 -22.40
N VAL A 105 -8.75 5.58 -23.17
CA VAL A 105 -8.56 5.49 -24.61
C VAL A 105 -9.89 5.76 -25.29
N GLU A 106 -9.86 6.60 -26.31
CA GLU A 106 -11.03 6.99 -27.07
C GLU A 106 -10.69 7.03 -28.56
N ILE A 107 -11.54 6.41 -29.38
CA ILE A 107 -11.43 6.49 -30.83
C ILE A 107 -12.02 7.81 -31.28
N ILE A 108 -11.19 8.64 -31.91
CA ILE A 108 -11.58 9.97 -32.43
C ILE A 108 -12.19 9.84 -33.81
N LYS A 109 -11.59 9.00 -34.67
CA LYS A 109 -12.00 8.86 -36.07
C LYS A 109 -11.74 7.46 -36.59
N LYS A 110 -12.65 6.99 -37.45
CA LYS A 110 -12.50 5.78 -38.26
C LYS A 110 -12.72 6.18 -39.72
N GLN A 111 -11.76 5.89 -40.59
CA GLN A 111 -11.82 6.24 -42.02
C GLN A 111 -11.42 5.04 -42.87
N ILE A 112 -12.08 4.84 -44.00
CA ILE A 112 -11.72 3.77 -44.95
C ILE A 112 -10.35 4.12 -45.56
N ALA A 113 -9.42 3.15 -45.53
CA ALA A 113 -8.06 3.28 -46.08
C ALA A 113 -7.86 2.48 -47.38
N GLY A 114 -8.92 1.83 -47.88
CA GLY A 114 -8.87 0.93 -49.04
C GLY A 114 -8.45 -0.50 -48.66
N ASN A 115 -8.57 -1.45 -49.61
CA ASN A 115 -8.16 -2.85 -49.45
C ASN A 115 -8.75 -3.55 -48.21
N GLY A 116 -9.99 -3.23 -47.85
CA GLY A 116 -10.67 -3.78 -46.67
C GLY A 116 -10.07 -3.34 -45.33
N LYS A 117 -9.32 -2.22 -45.31
CA LYS A 117 -8.72 -1.63 -44.12
C LYS A 117 -9.38 -0.32 -43.73
N TYR A 118 -9.34 -0.05 -42.43
CA TYR A 118 -9.69 1.23 -41.84
C TYR A 118 -8.44 1.85 -41.21
N LEU A 119 -8.25 3.14 -41.43
CA LEU A 119 -7.38 3.99 -40.63
C LEU A 119 -8.17 4.45 -39.41
N ILE A 120 -7.66 4.14 -38.22
CA ILE A 120 -8.22 4.63 -36.96
C ILE A 120 -7.31 5.67 -36.34
N SER A 121 -7.90 6.76 -35.86
CA SER A 121 -7.25 7.75 -35.01
C SER A 121 -7.84 7.66 -33.62
N TYR A 122 -7.00 7.51 -32.60
CA TYR A 122 -7.43 7.37 -31.22
C TYR A 122 -6.50 8.19 -30.31
N LYS A 123 -7.02 8.68 -29.18
CA LYS A 123 -6.22 9.34 -28.16
C LYS A 123 -6.07 8.45 -26.94
N ILE A 124 -4.90 8.53 -26.32
CA ILE A 124 -4.61 7.95 -25.02
C ILE A 124 -4.39 9.11 -24.06
N CYS A 125 -5.22 9.20 -23.02
CA CYS A 125 -5.16 10.21 -21.98
C CYS A 125 -4.61 9.61 -20.70
N ALA A 126 -3.43 10.06 -20.29
CA ALA A 126 -2.76 9.57 -19.10
C ALA A 126 -3.26 10.34 -17.88
N GLN A 127 -3.97 9.67 -16.98
CA GLN A 127 -4.61 10.29 -15.83
C GLN A 127 -3.71 10.17 -14.59
N ASN A 128 -3.05 11.27 -14.21
CA ASN A 128 -2.09 11.35 -13.09
C ASN A 128 -0.88 10.39 -13.16
N GLN A 129 -0.60 9.80 -14.33
CA GLN A 129 0.54 8.90 -14.52
C GLN A 129 1.27 9.19 -15.83
N HIS A 130 2.59 9.06 -15.84
CA HIS A 130 3.38 9.09 -17.06
C HIS A 130 3.40 7.69 -17.71
N ILE A 131 3.14 7.62 -19.01
CA ILE A 131 3.12 6.37 -19.78
C ILE A 131 4.29 6.39 -20.76
N PRO A 132 5.42 5.72 -20.47
CA PRO A 132 6.60 5.77 -21.33
C PRO A 132 6.36 5.05 -22.67
N GLN A 133 5.65 3.93 -22.64
CA GLN A 133 5.43 3.07 -23.80
C GLN A 133 3.95 2.64 -23.86
N PRO A 134 3.05 3.51 -24.34
CA PRO A 134 1.64 3.17 -24.40
C PRO A 134 1.41 1.97 -25.31
N THR A 135 0.63 1.02 -24.80
CA THR A 135 0.22 -0.18 -25.53
C THR A 135 -1.30 -0.27 -25.54
N VAL A 136 -1.87 -0.53 -26.72
CA VAL A 136 -3.30 -0.73 -26.90
C VAL A 136 -3.55 -2.04 -27.64
N LEU A 137 -4.63 -2.73 -27.28
CA LEU A 137 -5.19 -3.80 -28.10
C LEU A 137 -6.14 -3.16 -29.11
N ILE A 138 -5.83 -3.34 -30.39
CA ILE A 138 -6.69 -2.93 -31.49
C ILE A 138 -7.30 -4.20 -32.07
N SER A 139 -8.63 -4.26 -32.13
CA SER A 139 -9.34 -5.46 -32.53
C SER A 139 -10.53 -5.16 -33.44
N SER A 140 -10.77 -6.07 -34.37
CA SER A 140 -11.97 -6.23 -35.17
C SER A 140 -12.34 -7.72 -35.21
N LYS A 141 -13.42 -8.08 -35.91
CA LYS A 141 -13.71 -9.51 -36.16
C LYS A 141 -12.67 -10.19 -37.05
N SER A 142 -11.97 -9.43 -37.89
CA SER A 142 -11.04 -9.96 -38.90
C SER A 142 -9.58 -9.94 -38.47
N GLU A 143 -9.22 -9.10 -37.50
CA GLU A 143 -7.83 -8.88 -37.11
C GLU A 143 -7.75 -8.35 -35.68
N GLN A 144 -6.72 -8.76 -34.95
CA GLN A 144 -6.36 -8.14 -33.69
C GLN A 144 -4.84 -8.06 -33.56
N PHE A 145 -4.36 -7.02 -32.87
CA PHE A 145 -2.94 -6.84 -32.57
C PHE A 145 -2.71 -5.88 -31.41
N LEU A 146 -1.55 -6.02 -30.77
CA LEU A 146 -1.07 -5.06 -29.80
C LEU A 146 -0.30 -3.97 -30.53
N ALA A 147 -0.80 -2.75 -30.47
CA ALA A 147 -0.13 -1.58 -31.00
C ALA A 147 0.69 -0.93 -29.89
N VAL A 148 2.00 -0.85 -30.10
CA VAL A 148 2.97 -0.31 -29.15
C VAL A 148 3.56 0.95 -29.76
N SER A 149 3.58 2.04 -28.99
CA SER A 149 4.29 3.26 -29.37
C SER A 149 5.42 3.56 -28.41
N TYR A 150 6.54 4.02 -28.97
CA TYR A 150 7.69 4.52 -28.21
C TYR A 150 7.58 6.02 -27.89
N LYS A 151 6.50 6.68 -28.33
CA LYS A 151 6.18 8.06 -27.96
C LYS A 151 5.42 8.07 -26.64
N SER A 152 6.10 8.51 -25.59
CA SER A 152 5.51 8.61 -24.26
C SER A 152 4.33 9.59 -24.19
N VAL A 153 3.45 9.36 -23.23
CA VAL A 153 2.36 10.26 -22.82
C VAL A 153 2.69 10.82 -21.43
N SER A 154 2.81 12.14 -21.34
CA SER A 154 3.07 12.82 -20.06
C SER A 154 1.90 12.69 -19.10
N SER A 155 2.16 12.79 -17.80
CA SER A 155 1.11 12.81 -16.78
C SER A 155 0.11 13.94 -17.06
N ASN A 156 -1.18 13.63 -16.96
CA ASN A 156 -2.29 14.56 -17.23
C ASN A 156 -2.33 15.13 -18.65
N ALA A 157 -1.74 14.42 -19.62
CA ALA A 157 -1.79 14.78 -21.03
C ALA A 157 -2.50 13.70 -21.85
N CYS A 158 -3.01 14.10 -23.02
CA CYS A 158 -3.50 13.20 -24.05
C CYS A 158 -2.58 13.25 -25.26
N LYS A 159 -2.38 12.10 -25.93
CA LYS A 159 -1.66 12.02 -27.20
C LYS A 159 -2.46 11.19 -28.19
N THR A 160 -2.44 11.62 -29.45
CA THR A 160 -3.15 10.98 -30.56
C THR A 160 -2.22 10.04 -31.30
N PHE A 161 -2.75 8.88 -31.67
CA PHE A 161 -2.08 7.84 -32.41
C PHE A 161 -2.96 7.37 -33.58
N GLN A 162 -2.32 6.73 -34.55
CA GLN A 162 -2.99 6.17 -35.70
C GLN A 162 -2.55 4.74 -35.94
N ALA A 163 -3.46 3.91 -36.43
CA ALA A 163 -3.17 2.55 -36.86
C ALA A 163 -4.11 2.15 -37.99
N GLN A 164 -3.67 1.20 -38.82
CA GLN A 164 -4.53 0.54 -39.79
C GLN A 164 -4.98 -0.81 -39.27
N ILE A 165 -6.25 -1.16 -39.47
CA ILE A 165 -6.80 -2.46 -39.13
C ILE A 165 -7.70 -2.97 -40.25
N LYS A 166 -7.62 -4.26 -40.55
CA LYS A 166 -8.55 -4.96 -41.45
C LYS A 166 -9.89 -5.12 -40.75
N SER A 167 -10.96 -4.66 -41.38
CA SER A 167 -12.32 -4.80 -40.85
C SER A 167 -13.35 -4.73 -41.98
N GLN A 168 -14.46 -5.45 -41.82
CA GLN A 168 -15.61 -5.35 -42.73
C GLN A 168 -16.50 -4.14 -42.41
N SER A 169 -16.47 -3.67 -41.15
CA SER A 169 -17.27 -2.55 -40.68
C SER A 169 -16.51 -1.70 -39.65
N SER A 170 -16.77 -0.39 -39.65
CA SER A 170 -16.21 0.52 -38.65
C SER A 170 -16.78 0.27 -37.24
N MET A 171 -17.98 -0.28 -37.12
CA MET A 171 -18.63 -0.55 -35.83
C MET A 171 -17.96 -1.68 -35.05
N GLU A 172 -17.26 -2.56 -35.75
CA GLU A 172 -16.59 -3.72 -35.15
C GLU A 172 -15.21 -3.41 -34.61
N ILE A 173 -14.70 -2.19 -34.85
CA ILE A 173 -13.37 -1.78 -34.45
C ILE A 173 -13.40 -1.24 -33.02
N ASP A 174 -12.59 -1.86 -32.17
CA ASP A 174 -12.42 -1.48 -30.77
C ASP A 174 -10.94 -1.23 -30.45
N VAL A 175 -10.70 -0.36 -29.48
CA VAL A 175 -9.36 -0.01 -28.99
C VAL A 175 -9.38 0.02 -27.47
N LYS A 176 -8.61 -0.86 -26.84
CA LYS A 176 -8.51 -0.95 -25.38
C LYS A 176 -7.08 -0.67 -24.91
N TYR A 177 -6.95 0.04 -23.80
CA TYR A 177 -5.65 0.18 -23.15
C TYR A 177 -5.18 -1.15 -22.57
N VAL A 178 -3.88 -1.43 -22.69
CA VAL A 178 -3.25 -2.61 -22.10
C VAL A 178 -2.18 -2.16 -21.12
N GLN A 179 -2.39 -2.46 -19.83
CA GLN A 179 -1.42 -2.11 -18.78
C GLN A 179 -0.15 -2.95 -18.85
N SER A 180 -0.26 -4.23 -19.23
CA SER A 180 0.87 -5.15 -19.26
C SER A 180 0.70 -6.18 -20.37
N ILE A 181 1.72 -6.25 -21.24
CA ILE A 181 1.83 -7.28 -22.28
C ILE A 181 2.15 -8.68 -21.72
N LYS A 182 2.39 -8.80 -20.40
CA LYS A 182 2.65 -10.08 -19.73
C LYS A 182 1.38 -10.87 -19.42
N ASP A 183 0.20 -10.32 -19.71
CA ASP A 183 -1.07 -11.03 -19.59
C ASP A 183 -1.03 -12.32 -20.44
N PRO A 184 -1.25 -13.51 -19.84
CA PRO A 184 -1.30 -14.77 -20.56
C PRO A 184 -2.24 -14.76 -21.76
N ALA A 185 -3.35 -14.01 -21.70
CA ALA A 185 -4.33 -13.88 -22.77
C ALA A 185 -3.79 -13.14 -24.00
N LEU A 186 -2.72 -12.36 -23.84
CA LEU A 186 -2.13 -11.54 -24.89
C LEU A 186 -0.87 -12.16 -25.52
N LYS A 187 -0.35 -13.28 -24.98
CA LYS A 187 0.91 -13.89 -25.41
C LYS A 187 0.97 -14.28 -26.89
N SER A 188 -0.16 -14.67 -27.48
CA SER A 188 -0.26 -15.09 -28.89
C SER A 188 -0.60 -13.94 -29.84
N ILE A 189 -0.87 -12.74 -29.33
CA ILE A 189 -1.26 -11.59 -30.14
C ILE A 189 -0.01 -10.92 -30.70
N ARG A 190 0.02 -10.72 -32.03
CA ARG A 190 1.14 -10.04 -32.69
C ARG A 190 1.31 -8.61 -32.17
N ILE A 191 2.56 -8.17 -32.05
CA ILE A 191 2.92 -6.81 -31.63
C ILE A 191 3.31 -6.00 -32.87
N VAL A 192 2.74 -4.80 -32.99
CA VAL A 192 2.98 -3.85 -34.09
C VAL A 192 3.52 -2.55 -33.49
N ASN A 193 4.66 -2.09 -34.00
CA ASN A 193 5.26 -0.82 -33.62
C ASN A 193 4.65 0.31 -34.46
N LEU A 194 3.96 1.26 -33.83
CA LEU A 194 3.25 2.35 -34.52
C LEU A 194 4.17 3.33 -35.25
N GLU A 195 5.44 3.44 -34.88
CA GLU A 195 6.41 4.32 -35.55
C GLU A 195 7.09 3.67 -36.77
N ARG A 196 6.83 2.39 -37.05
CA ARG A 196 7.42 1.65 -38.19
C ARG A 196 6.38 1.22 -39.24
N VAL A 197 5.15 1.71 -39.17
CA VAL A 197 4.06 1.40 -40.11
C VAL A 197 3.88 2.51 -41.14
#